data_AF-A0AAX4L448-F1
#
_entry.id   AF-A0AAX4L448-F1
#
_cell.length_a   1.000
_cell.length_b   1.000
_cell.length_c   1.000
_cell.angle_alpha   90.00
_cell.angle_beta   90.00
_cell.angle_gamma   90.00
#
_symmetry.space_group_name_H-M   'P 1'
#
loop_
_entity.id
_entity.type
_entity.pdbx_description
1 polymer ?
#
loop_
_entity_poly.entity_id
_entity_poly.type
_entity_poly.pdbx_seq_one_letter_code
_entity_poly.pdbx_strand_id
1 'polypeptide(L)'
;MSVIEKFVKDIEKSNDYEEIKMLENLWMKKITNFPQDIKIIEEEEGEKLHLFILKGAEAILLHKPTNIFLYITNLTSVELETLRYITIRKKCKEADDNFVSLAFEYISFKNKAKIGMR
;
A
#
# COMPACT_ATOMS: atom_id res chain seq x y z
N MET A 1 -3.77 16.99 -5.76
CA MET A 1 -2.69 16.02 -6.05
C MET A 1 -3.34 14.66 -6.18
N SER A 2 -3.09 13.94 -7.28
CA SER A 2 -3.62 12.57 -7.44
C SER A 2 -2.96 11.63 -6.42
N VAL A 3 -3.59 10.49 -6.10
CA VAL A 3 -2.99 9.48 -5.20
C VAL A 3 -1.63 9.01 -5.72
N ILE A 4 -1.52 8.88 -7.04
CA ILE A 4 -0.31 8.41 -7.71
C ILE A 4 0.77 9.48 -7.72
N GLU A 5 0.41 10.72 -8.03
CA GLU A 5 1.34 11.86 -7.93
C GLU A 5 1.92 11.99 -6.52
N LYS A 6 1.06 11.84 -5.49
CA LYS A 6 1.48 11.88 -4.09
C LYS A 6 2.36 10.67 -3.73
N PHE A 7 2.04 9.48 -4.22
CA PHE A 7 2.83 8.27 -4.03
C PHE A 7 4.27 8.44 -4.54
N VAL A 8 4.42 8.89 -5.79
CA VAL A 8 5.74 9.07 -6.43
C VAL A 8 6.54 10.18 -5.74
N LYS A 9 5.91 11.34 -5.46
CA LYS A 9 6.62 12.48 -4.88
C LYS A 9 6.96 12.31 -3.41
N ASP A 10 6.02 11.79 -2.61
CA ASP A 10 6.15 11.82 -1.14
C ASP A 10 6.71 10.51 -0.57
N ILE A 11 6.54 9.37 -1.27
CA ILE A 11 7.06 8.06 -0.82
C ILE A 11 8.31 7.68 -1.61
N GLU A 12 8.22 7.58 -2.96
CA GLU A 12 9.40 7.26 -3.79
C GLU A 12 10.44 8.38 -3.80
N LYS A 13 9.99 9.62 -3.55
CA LYS A 13 10.83 10.84 -3.62
C LYS A 13 11.40 11.06 -5.01
N SER A 14 10.64 10.65 -6.03
CA SER A 14 10.89 10.91 -7.45
C SER A 14 10.08 12.14 -7.88
N ASN A 15 10.68 12.99 -8.73
CA ASN A 15 9.99 14.11 -9.38
C ASN A 15 9.80 13.84 -10.88
N ASP A 16 9.87 12.58 -11.30
CA ASP A 16 9.72 12.20 -12.71
C ASP A 16 8.25 12.27 -13.14
N TYR A 17 7.95 13.24 -13.99
CA TYR A 17 6.61 13.47 -14.51
C TYR A 17 6.15 12.35 -15.48
N GLU A 18 7.08 11.76 -16.22
CA GLU A 18 6.75 10.67 -17.14
C GLU A 18 6.41 9.40 -16.36
N GLU A 19 7.11 9.14 -15.25
CA GLU A 19 6.79 8.07 -14.31
C GLU A 19 5.39 8.24 -13.72
N ILE A 20 5.06 9.44 -13.22
CA ILE A 20 3.72 9.74 -12.70
C ILE A 20 2.65 9.45 -13.76
N LYS A 21 2.85 9.95 -14.98
CA LYS A 21 1.88 9.77 -16.07
C LYS A 21 1.75 8.30 -16.50
N MET A 22 2.85 7.55 -16.51
CA MET A 22 2.83 6.12 -16.77
C MET A 22 2.03 5.37 -15.71
N LEU A 23 2.32 5.62 -14.42
CA LEU A 23 1.62 4.99 -13.31
C LEU A 23 0.14 5.40 -13.27
N GLU A 24 -0.19 6.65 -13.57
CA GLU A 24 -1.57 7.11 -13.70
C GLU A 24 -2.33 6.29 -14.74
N ASN A 25 -1.75 6.06 -15.91
CA ASN A 25 -2.39 5.24 -16.93
C ASN A 25 -2.53 3.76 -16.51
N LEU A 26 -1.50 3.19 -15.88
CA LEU A 26 -1.50 1.79 -15.47
C LEU A 26 -2.46 1.51 -14.30
N TRP A 27 -2.52 2.42 -13.33
CA TRP A 27 -3.23 2.21 -12.08
C TRP A 27 -4.56 2.96 -11.98
N MET A 28 -4.98 3.72 -12.99
CA MET A 28 -6.26 4.47 -12.96
C MET A 28 -7.45 3.61 -12.52
N LYS A 29 -7.54 2.38 -13.04
CA LYS A 29 -8.62 1.42 -12.72
C LYS A 29 -8.41 0.69 -11.38
N LYS A 30 -7.30 0.97 -10.69
CA LYS A 30 -6.88 0.40 -9.41
C LYS A 30 -6.97 1.42 -8.27
N ILE A 31 -7.44 2.64 -8.52
CA ILE A 31 -7.70 3.63 -7.47
C ILE A 31 -8.97 3.22 -6.71
N THR A 32 -8.94 3.32 -5.38
CA THR A 32 -10.08 3.03 -4.51
C THR A 32 -10.17 4.02 -3.35
N ASN A 33 -11.37 4.15 -2.78
CA ASN A 33 -11.58 4.87 -1.54
C ASN A 33 -11.32 3.96 -0.34
N PHE A 34 -11.00 4.56 0.81
CA PHE A 34 -10.89 3.83 2.06
C PHE A 34 -12.27 3.24 2.43
N PRO A 35 -12.38 1.93 2.69
CA PRO A 35 -13.68 1.33 3.00
C PRO A 35 -14.25 1.90 4.32
N GLN A 36 -15.57 2.15 4.36
CA GLN A 36 -16.22 2.79 5.52
C GLN A 36 -16.58 1.79 6.63
N ASP A 37 -16.87 0.53 6.28
CA ASP A 37 -17.31 -0.52 7.21
C ASP A 37 -16.28 -1.65 7.34
N ILE A 38 -15.03 -1.29 7.65
CA ILE A 38 -13.94 -2.26 7.76
C ILE A 38 -14.11 -3.09 9.03
N LYS A 39 -14.28 -4.41 8.86
CA LYS A 39 -14.23 -5.38 9.97
C LYS A 39 -12.79 -5.84 10.18
N ILE A 40 -12.06 -5.07 10.99
CA ILE A 40 -10.70 -5.39 11.42
C ILE A 40 -10.76 -6.59 12.37
N ILE A 41 -9.97 -7.63 12.07
CA ILE A 41 -9.76 -8.77 12.97
C ILE A 41 -8.57 -8.48 13.87
N GLU A 42 -7.47 -8.03 13.26
CA GLU A 42 -6.19 -7.79 13.88
C GLU A 42 -5.52 -6.58 13.24
N GLU A 43 -4.65 -5.92 13.98
CA GLU A 43 -3.85 -4.81 13.49
C GLU A 43 -2.41 -4.95 13.98
N GLU A 44 -1.47 -4.54 13.13
CA GLU A 44 -0.05 -4.46 13.45
C GLU A 44 0.41 -3.04 13.17
N GLU A 45 0.93 -2.37 14.20
CA GLU A 45 1.42 -1.01 14.08
C GLU A 45 2.95 -0.98 14.10
N GLY A 46 3.52 -0.53 12.98
CA GLY A 46 4.93 -0.20 12.83
C GLY A 46 5.19 1.30 12.99
N GLU A 47 6.43 1.73 12.74
CA GLU A 47 6.80 3.15 12.84
C GLU A 47 6.12 4.00 11.75
N LYS A 48 6.22 3.57 10.49
CA LYS A 48 5.62 4.25 9.32
C LYS A 48 4.48 3.49 8.67
N LEU A 49 4.43 2.18 8.88
CA LEU A 49 3.41 1.31 8.30
C LEU A 49 2.40 0.90 9.37
N HIS A 50 1.15 0.79 8.98
CA HIS A 50 0.09 0.22 9.80
C HIS A 50 -0.68 -0.78 8.94
N LEU A 51 -0.66 -2.05 9.36
CA LEU A 51 -1.36 -3.14 8.70
C LEU A 51 -2.67 -3.43 9.42
N PHE A 52 -3.79 -3.35 8.71
CA PHE A 52 -5.10 -3.81 9.17
C PHE A 52 -5.42 -5.14 8.49
N ILE A 53 -5.67 -6.18 9.28
CA ILE A 53 -6.01 -7.52 8.79
C ILE A 53 -7.52 -7.68 8.88
N LEU A 54 -8.14 -8.05 7.76
CA LEU A 54 -9.59 -8.09 7.60
C LEU A 54 -10.10 -9.51 7.43
N LYS A 55 -11.41 -9.70 7.59
CA LYS A 55 -12.08 -10.95 7.21
C LYS A 55 -11.98 -11.18 5.71
N GLY A 56 -11.78 -12.44 5.31
CA GLY A 56 -11.78 -12.85 3.91
C GLY A 56 -10.43 -12.84 3.20
N ALA A 57 -9.32 -12.99 3.94
CA ALA A 57 -7.96 -12.96 3.38
C ALA A 57 -7.62 -11.62 2.70
N GLU A 58 -8.04 -10.53 3.33
CA GLU A 58 -7.80 -9.16 2.88
C GLU A 58 -7.00 -8.40 3.93
N ALA A 59 -6.23 -7.41 3.48
CA ALA A 59 -5.54 -6.50 4.37
C ALA A 59 -5.44 -5.09 3.78
N ILE A 60 -5.29 -4.11 4.65
CA ILE A 60 -4.96 -2.73 4.29
C ILE A 60 -3.58 -2.42 4.87
N LEU A 61 -2.62 -2.10 4.01
CA LEU A 61 -1.33 -1.57 4.43
C LEU A 61 -1.33 -0.05 4.24
N LEU A 62 -1.27 0.70 5.33
CA LEU A 62 -1.29 2.15 5.35
C LEU A 62 0.12 2.72 5.56
N HIS A 63 0.56 3.61 4.67
CA HIS A 63 1.75 4.44 4.87
C HIS A 63 1.37 5.71 5.64
N LYS A 64 1.54 5.66 6.97
CA LYS A 64 1.12 6.69 7.93
C LYS A 64 1.56 8.12 7.57
N PRO A 65 2.81 8.38 7.13
CA PRO A 65 3.23 9.74 6.82
C PRO A 65 2.43 10.42 5.70
N THR A 66 1.90 9.64 4.76
CA THR A 66 1.22 10.16 3.56
C THR A 66 -0.27 9.86 3.50
N ASN A 67 -0.78 9.01 4.40
CA ASN A 67 -2.13 8.43 4.38
C ASN A 67 -2.46 7.62 3.12
N ILE A 68 -1.48 7.27 2.30
CA ILE A 68 -1.67 6.39 1.15
C ILE A 68 -1.75 4.95 1.66
N PHE A 69 -2.69 4.18 1.12
CA PHE A 69 -2.86 2.79 1.50
C PHE A 69 -2.95 1.87 0.29
N LEU A 70 -2.55 0.62 0.51
CA LEU A 70 -2.80 -0.51 -0.38
C LEU A 70 -3.91 -1.36 0.22
N TYR A 71 -4.99 -1.58 -0.52
CA TYR A 71 -6.00 -2.58 -0.19
C TYR A 71 -5.71 -3.85 -0.98
N ILE A 72 -5.32 -4.90 -0.28
CA ILE A 72 -4.83 -6.16 -0.84
C ILE A 72 -5.85 -7.26 -0.57
N THR A 73 -6.24 -8.01 -1.60
CA THR A 73 -7.19 -9.12 -1.50
C THR A 73 -6.54 -10.45 -1.87
N ASN A 74 -7.18 -11.55 -1.47
CA ASN A 74 -6.72 -12.93 -1.75
C ASN A 74 -5.29 -13.20 -1.26
N LEU A 75 -4.98 -12.78 -0.03
CA LEU A 75 -3.70 -13.03 0.64
C LEU A 75 -3.57 -14.50 1.04
N THR A 76 -2.45 -15.11 0.68
CA THR A 76 -2.03 -16.38 1.27
C THR A 76 -1.49 -16.15 2.68
N SER A 77 -1.41 -17.22 3.49
CA SER A 77 -0.81 -17.15 4.82
C SER A 77 0.63 -16.63 4.81
N VAL A 78 1.42 -17.00 3.80
CA VAL A 78 2.81 -16.53 3.66
C VAL A 78 2.86 -15.04 3.33
N GLU A 79 1.99 -14.56 2.43
CA GLU A 79 1.90 -13.14 2.10
C GLU A 79 1.49 -12.31 3.33
N LEU A 80 0.53 -12.80 4.13
CA LEU A 80 0.11 -12.14 5.36
C LEU A 80 1.27 -12.01 6.37
N GLU A 81 1.99 -13.10 6.64
CA GLU A 81 3.13 -13.08 7.57
C GLU A 81 4.27 -12.18 7.07
N THR A 82 4.47 -12.13 5.75
CA THR A 82 5.45 -11.20 5.13
C THR A 82 5.05 -9.75 5.38
N LEU A 83 3.77 -9.41 5.22
CA LEU A 83 3.27 -8.06 5.51
C LEU A 83 3.41 -7.71 7.00
N ARG A 84 3.10 -8.62 7.92
CA ARG A 84 3.33 -8.41 9.36
C ARG A 84 4.79 -8.11 9.65
N TYR A 85 5.68 -8.95 9.10
CA TYR A 85 7.13 -8.80 9.30
C TYR A 85 7.61 -7.44 8.80
N ILE A 86 7.27 -7.06 7.57
CA ILE A 86 7.67 -5.76 6.99
C ILE A 86 7.15 -4.60 7.83
N THR A 87 5.89 -4.68 8.28
CA THR A 87 5.25 -3.62 9.06
C THR A 87 5.98 -3.38 10.38
N ILE A 88 6.32 -4.43 11.13
CA ILE A 88 6.86 -4.31 12.49
C ILE A 88 8.39 -4.10 12.50
N ARG A 89 9.12 -4.81 11.64
CA ARG A 89 10.60 -4.86 11.72
C ARG A 89 11.32 -3.71 11.03
N LYS A 90 10.69 -3.05 10.06
CA LYS A 90 11.38 -2.12 9.15
C LYS A 90 11.16 -0.68 9.58
N LYS A 91 12.26 0.09 9.64
CA LYS A 91 12.28 1.48 10.14
C LYS A 91 12.65 2.48 9.04
N CYS A 92 12.22 3.72 9.20
CA CYS A 92 12.64 4.87 8.40
C CYS A 92 12.56 4.65 6.88
N LYS A 93 13.70 4.72 6.16
CA LYS A 93 13.75 4.66 4.69
C LYS A 93 13.41 3.27 4.16
N GLU A 94 13.77 2.21 4.89
CA GLU A 94 13.44 0.84 4.48
C GLU A 94 11.92 0.63 4.43
N ALA A 95 11.14 1.31 5.27
CA ALA A 95 9.68 1.20 5.23
C ALA A 95 9.07 1.87 3.98
N ASP A 96 9.63 3.01 3.53
CA ASP A 96 9.20 3.68 2.30
C ASP A 96 9.51 2.79 1.08
N ASP A 97 10.76 2.33 0.95
CA ASP A 97 11.23 1.49 -0.16
C ASP A 97 10.46 0.16 -0.25
N ASN A 98 10.14 -0.43 0.91
CA ASN A 98 9.31 -1.65 0.96
C ASN A 98 7.86 -1.36 0.55
N PHE A 99 7.27 -0.25 1.00
CA PHE A 99 5.90 0.11 0.60
C PHE A 99 5.79 0.29 -0.92
N VAL A 100 6.78 0.95 -1.52
CA VAL A 100 6.89 1.11 -2.98
C VAL A 100 6.97 -0.25 -3.67
N SER A 101 7.89 -1.11 -3.21
CA SER A 101 8.08 -2.46 -3.76
C SER A 101 6.79 -3.28 -3.69
N LEU A 102 6.08 -3.23 -2.55
CA LEU A 102 4.80 -3.91 -2.36
C LEU A 102 3.70 -3.32 -3.25
N ALA A 103 3.67 -2.00 -3.47
CA ALA A 103 2.71 -1.38 -4.38
C ALA A 103 2.89 -1.93 -5.81
N PHE A 104 4.13 -1.95 -6.32
CA PHE A 104 4.42 -2.53 -7.63
C PHE A 104 4.08 -4.03 -7.69
N GLU A 105 4.49 -4.80 -6.69
CA GLU A 105 4.24 -6.23 -6.62
C GLU A 105 2.75 -6.54 -6.62
N TYR A 106 1.98 -5.95 -5.71
CA TYR A 106 0.59 -6.31 -5.52
C TYR A 106 -0.36 -5.65 -6.53
N ILE A 107 -0.08 -4.42 -6.97
CA ILE A 107 -0.93 -3.74 -7.96
C ILE A 107 -0.59 -4.21 -9.37
N SER A 108 0.69 -4.21 -9.75
CA SER A 108 1.09 -4.42 -11.15
C SER A 108 1.35 -5.88 -11.47
N PHE A 109 2.13 -6.59 -10.64
CA PHE A 109 2.55 -7.96 -10.97
C PHE A 109 1.48 -8.99 -10.58
N LYS A 110 1.01 -8.95 -9.34
CA LYS A 110 0.00 -9.90 -8.82
C LYS A 110 -1.43 -9.49 -9.14
N ASN A 111 -1.67 -8.21 -9.44
CA ASN A 111 -3.00 -7.67 -9.73
C ASN A 111 -4.03 -7.90 -8.59
N LYS A 112 -3.54 -7.95 -7.34
CA LYS A 112 -4.29 -8.23 -6.11
C LYS A 112 -4.53 -7.00 -5.24
N ALA A 113 -3.99 -5.84 -5.60
CA ALA A 113 -4.17 -4.62 -4.82
C ALA A 113 -4.81 -3.47 -5.58
N LYS A 114 -5.39 -2.57 -4.79
CA LYS A 114 -5.82 -1.23 -5.17
C LYS A 114 -5.14 -0.20 -4.27
N ILE A 115 -4.94 1.00 -4.77
CA ILE A 115 -4.31 2.10 -4.05
C ILE A 115 -5.33 3.20 -3.74
N GLY A 116 -5.21 3.84 -2.58
CA GLY A 116 -6.08 4.94 -2.21
C GLY A 116 -5.44 5.87 -1.19
N MET A 117 -6.20 6.86 -0.76
CA MET A 117 -5.83 7.77 0.33
C MET A 117 -6.91 7.74 1.41
N ARG A 118 -6.47 7.73 2.67
CA ARG A 118 -7.32 7.85 3.85
C ARG A 118 -7.47 9.30 4.28
#